data_AF-A0A525C4Z7-F1
#
_entry.id   AF-A0A525C4Z7-F1
#
_cell.length_a   1.000
_cell.length_b   1.000
_cell.length_c   1.000
_cell.angle_alpha   90.00
_cell.angle_beta   90.00
_cell.angle_gamma   90.00
#
_symmetry.space_group_name_H-M   'P 1'
#
loop_
_entity.id
_entity.type
_entity.pdbx_description
1 polymer ?
#
loop_
_entity_poly.entity_id
_entity_poly.type
_entity_poly.pdbx_seq_one_letter_code
_entity_poly.pdbx_strand_id
1 'polypeptide(L)'
;MKSPLVFTLSLILLFLSSTPPAWAQSCEQEFAPIHGALMGGGPPQDGIPALEQPEYAHADEIVLAEETLVFGVDYNGLVAAYPENIMVWHEIVNETTGDELVSITYCPLTRTVIGYRGYN
;
A
#
# COMPACT_ATOMS: atom_id res chain seq x y z
N MET A 1 -22.20 46.98 -8.86
CA MET A 1 -20.78 47.37 -8.84
C MET A 1 -20.18 46.90 -7.51
N LYS A 2 -19.47 45.76 -7.50
CA LYS A 2 -18.79 45.24 -6.30
C LYS A 2 -17.57 46.12 -6.04
N SER A 3 -17.40 46.61 -4.81
CA SER A 3 -16.36 47.59 -4.50
C SER A 3 -14.97 47.02 -4.74
N PRO A 4 -14.01 47.82 -5.26
CA PRO A 4 -12.64 47.38 -5.49
C PRO A 4 -11.95 46.87 -4.22
N LEU A 5 -12.44 47.30 -3.05
CA LEU A 5 -11.99 46.87 -1.73
C LEU A 5 -12.26 45.37 -1.43
N VAL A 6 -13.37 44.80 -1.93
CA VAL A 6 -13.71 43.39 -1.69
C VAL A 6 -12.84 42.45 -2.53
N PHE A 7 -12.44 42.91 -3.72
CA PHE A 7 -11.57 42.17 -4.63
C PHE A 7 -10.12 42.14 -4.13
N THR A 8 -9.62 43.27 -3.62
CA THR A 8 -8.27 43.35 -3.05
C THR A 8 -8.15 42.57 -1.74
N LEU A 9 -9.18 42.59 -0.88
CA LEU A 9 -9.17 41.82 0.37
C LEU A 9 -9.20 40.30 0.12
N SER A 10 -9.96 39.84 -0.89
CA SER A 10 -10.01 38.42 -1.27
C SER A 10 -8.67 37.92 -1.84
N LEU A 11 -7.97 38.76 -2.60
CA LEU A 11 -6.65 38.42 -3.15
C LEU A 11 -5.60 38.32 -2.04
N ILE A 12 -5.64 39.21 -1.04
CA ILE A 12 -4.74 39.17 0.13
C ILE A 12 -4.98 37.92 0.97
N LEU A 13 -6.25 37.52 1.20
CA LEU A 13 -6.59 36.30 1.94
C LEU A 13 -6.12 35.00 1.23
N LEU A 14 -6.07 34.99 -0.11
CA LEU A 14 -5.51 33.88 -0.89
C LEU A 14 -3.98 33.77 -0.78
N PHE A 15 -3.27 34.88 -0.48
CA PHE A 15 -1.82 34.87 -0.26
C PHE A 15 -1.44 34.47 1.17
N LEU A 16 -2.31 34.65 2.16
CA LEU A 16 -2.05 34.24 3.55
C LEU A 16 -2.22 32.73 3.80
N SER A 17 -2.82 31.99 2.87
CA SER A 17 -3.10 30.55 3.01
C SER A 17 -2.13 29.64 2.26
N SER A 18 -1.12 30.19 1.57
CA SER A 18 -0.19 29.42 0.74
C SER A 18 1.13 29.04 1.44
N THR A 19 1.39 29.54 2.65
CA THR A 19 2.56 29.09 3.43
C THR A 19 2.28 27.72 4.02
N PRO A 20 3.09 26.70 3.70
CA PRO A 20 3.00 25.41 4.39
C PRO A 20 3.10 25.62 5.90
N PRO A 21 2.42 24.81 6.71
CA PRO A 21 2.61 24.85 8.14
C PRO A 21 4.07 24.52 8.49
N ALA A 22 4.56 25.07 9.61
CA ALA A 22 5.98 24.96 10.01
C ALA A 22 6.49 23.51 10.07
N TRP A 23 5.63 22.54 10.39
CA TRP A 23 6.01 21.11 10.40
C TRP A 23 6.29 20.56 9.00
N ALA A 24 5.61 21.06 7.95
CA ALA A 24 5.82 20.61 6.58
C ALA A 24 7.16 21.14 6.02
N GLN A 25 7.52 22.38 6.37
CA GLN A 25 8.81 22.98 5.99
C GLN A 25 10.01 22.37 6.73
N SER A 26 9.81 21.87 7.96
CA SER A 26 10.86 21.16 8.70
C SER A 26 11.33 19.91 7.96
N CYS A 27 10.39 19.11 7.42
CA CYS A 27 10.72 17.89 6.70
C CYS A 27 11.58 18.17 5.45
N GLU A 28 11.24 19.18 4.65
CA GLU A 28 12.02 19.48 3.43
C GLU A 28 13.44 19.97 3.74
N GLN A 29 13.61 20.80 4.75
CA GLN A 29 14.93 21.35 5.09
C GLN A 29 15.86 20.31 5.71
N GLU A 30 15.32 19.38 6.51
CA GLU A 30 16.11 18.33 7.16
C GLU A 30 16.72 17.36 6.15
N PHE A 31 15.98 17.02 5.07
CA PHE A 31 16.44 16.07 4.06
C PHE A 31 17.15 16.71 2.86
N ALA A 32 17.19 18.04 2.77
CA ALA A 32 17.86 18.77 1.67
C ALA A 32 19.32 18.32 1.41
N PRO A 33 20.16 18.03 2.44
CA PRO A 33 21.54 17.59 2.21
C PRO A 33 21.67 16.22 1.55
N ILE A 34 20.68 15.33 1.71
CA ILE A 34 20.71 13.96 1.18
C ILE A 34 19.79 13.75 -0.03
N HIS A 35 19.02 14.77 -0.41
CA HIS A 35 18.03 14.67 -1.49
C HIS A 35 18.63 14.13 -2.80
N GLY A 36 19.83 14.58 -3.18
CA GLY A 36 20.54 14.12 -4.38
C GLY A 36 21.14 12.71 -4.28
N ALA A 37 21.14 12.10 -3.09
CA ALA A 37 21.60 10.73 -2.85
C ALA A 37 20.43 9.72 -2.75
N LEU A 38 19.18 10.17 -2.84
CA LEU A 38 18.02 9.30 -2.81
C LEU A 38 17.97 8.45 -4.08
N MET A 39 17.89 7.14 -3.90
CA MET A 39 17.74 6.16 -4.97
C MET A 39 16.37 5.51 -4.85
N GLY A 40 15.72 5.24 -5.99
CA GLY A 40 14.46 4.50 -6.01
C GLY A 40 14.66 3.07 -5.51
N GLY A 41 13.77 2.62 -4.63
CA GLY A 41 13.80 1.26 -4.06
C GLY A 41 13.31 0.15 -5.00
N GLY A 42 13.09 0.47 -6.29
CA GLY A 42 12.55 -0.45 -7.29
C GLY A 42 11.21 0.04 -7.84
N PRO A 43 10.10 -0.70 -7.62
CA PRO A 43 8.78 -0.30 -8.12
C PRO A 43 8.39 1.12 -7.70
N PRO A 44 7.69 1.88 -8.55
CA PRO A 44 7.12 3.16 -8.14
C PRO A 44 6.04 2.94 -7.08
N GLN A 45 5.56 4.04 -6.47
CA GLN A 45 4.33 4.01 -5.68
C GLN A 45 3.21 3.35 -6.51
N ASP A 46 2.49 2.41 -5.89
CA ASP A 46 1.41 1.61 -6.51
C ASP A 46 1.86 0.72 -7.69
N GLY A 47 3.17 0.51 -7.85
CA GLY A 47 3.74 -0.36 -8.89
C GLY A 47 3.58 -1.86 -8.64
N ILE A 48 3.10 -2.24 -7.46
CA ILE A 48 2.77 -3.61 -7.04
C ILE A 48 1.37 -3.54 -6.43
N PRO A 49 0.32 -3.87 -7.20
CA PRO A 49 -1.03 -3.79 -6.68
C PRO A 49 -1.35 -5.04 -5.86
N ALA A 50 -1.97 -4.81 -4.70
CA ALA A 50 -2.52 -5.88 -3.88
C ALA A 50 -3.49 -6.75 -4.69
N LEU A 51 -3.54 -8.03 -4.37
CA LEU A 51 -4.55 -8.93 -4.90
C LEU A 51 -5.85 -8.71 -4.14
N GLU A 52 -6.79 -8.10 -4.84
CA GLU A 52 -8.17 -7.95 -4.40
C GLU A 52 -9.02 -9.07 -5.03
N GLN A 53 -9.99 -9.59 -4.28
CA GLN A 53 -10.93 -10.61 -4.75
C GLN A 53 -10.26 -11.83 -5.43
N PRO A 54 -9.38 -12.56 -4.71
CA PRO A 54 -8.67 -13.69 -5.28
C PRO A 54 -9.62 -14.77 -5.82
N GLU A 55 -9.29 -15.29 -7.00
CA GLU A 55 -9.95 -16.46 -7.58
C GLU A 55 -9.20 -17.73 -7.20
N TYR A 56 -9.93 -18.74 -6.73
CA TYR A 56 -9.39 -20.00 -6.26
C TYR A 56 -9.73 -21.14 -7.22
N ALA A 57 -8.77 -22.04 -7.38
CA ALA A 57 -8.95 -23.33 -8.05
C ALA A 57 -8.73 -24.47 -7.06
N HIS A 58 -9.23 -25.66 -7.38
CA HIS A 58 -8.95 -26.82 -6.56
C HIS A 58 -7.49 -27.26 -6.72
N ALA A 59 -6.91 -27.83 -5.65
CA ALA A 59 -5.50 -28.18 -5.62
C ALA A 59 -5.10 -29.23 -6.68
N ASP A 60 -6.03 -30.09 -7.09
CA ASP A 60 -5.83 -31.10 -8.13
C ASP A 60 -5.88 -30.53 -9.57
N GLU A 61 -6.35 -29.29 -9.73
CA GLU A 61 -6.39 -28.57 -11.00
C GLU A 61 -5.13 -27.73 -11.26
N ILE A 62 -4.30 -27.53 -10.24
CA ILE A 62 -3.12 -26.66 -10.28
C ILE A 62 -1.84 -27.48 -10.34
N VAL A 63 -0.98 -27.14 -11.31
CA VAL A 63 0.37 -27.71 -11.44
C VAL A 63 1.39 -26.63 -11.07
N LEU A 64 2.15 -26.87 -10.01
CA LEU A 64 3.27 -26.02 -9.57
C LEU A 64 4.60 -26.71 -9.88
N ALA A 65 5.70 -25.96 -9.88
CA ALA A 65 7.03 -26.57 -9.89
C ALA A 65 7.27 -27.27 -8.54
N GLU A 66 8.07 -28.36 -8.54
CA GLU A 66 8.30 -29.16 -7.33
C GLU A 66 8.85 -28.35 -6.14
N GLU A 67 9.63 -27.31 -6.43
CA GLU A 67 10.27 -26.45 -5.43
C GLU A 67 9.47 -25.18 -5.12
N THR A 68 8.25 -25.02 -5.66
CA THR A 68 7.41 -23.85 -5.39
C THR A 68 6.96 -23.86 -3.93
N LEU A 69 7.34 -22.81 -3.18
CA LEU A 69 6.78 -22.61 -1.86
C LEU A 69 5.30 -22.23 -1.96
N VAL A 70 4.51 -22.79 -1.04
CA VAL A 70 3.08 -22.50 -0.90
C VAL A 70 2.81 -22.09 0.53
N PHE A 71 2.15 -20.97 0.70
CA PHE A 71 1.80 -20.41 2.01
C PHE A 71 0.33 -20.72 2.31
N GLY A 72 0.09 -21.56 3.30
CA GLY A 72 -1.26 -21.89 3.76
C GLY A 72 -1.75 -20.91 4.82
N VAL A 73 -3.02 -20.52 4.71
CA VAL A 73 -3.76 -19.77 5.73
C VAL A 73 -4.97 -20.58 6.14
N ASP A 74 -5.13 -20.75 7.45
CA ASP A 74 -6.33 -21.31 8.09
C ASP A 74 -6.72 -20.36 9.23
N TYR A 75 -7.71 -19.51 8.98
CA TYR A 75 -8.15 -18.49 9.94
C TYR A 75 -9.64 -18.17 9.78
N ASN A 76 -10.42 -18.36 10.83
CA ASN A 76 -11.82 -17.94 10.93
C ASN A 76 -12.69 -18.33 9.71
N GLY A 77 -12.50 -19.54 9.19
CA GLY A 77 -13.23 -20.05 8.02
C GLY A 77 -12.57 -19.78 6.66
N LEU A 78 -11.57 -18.90 6.59
CA LEU A 78 -10.68 -18.78 5.43
C LEU A 78 -9.65 -19.91 5.47
N VAL A 79 -9.75 -20.83 4.53
CA VAL A 79 -8.76 -21.88 4.30
C VAL A 79 -8.27 -21.77 2.85
N ALA A 80 -7.07 -21.22 2.67
CA ALA A 80 -6.53 -20.88 1.36
C ALA A 80 -5.02 -21.19 1.29
N ALA A 81 -4.53 -21.37 0.06
CA ALA A 81 -3.13 -21.63 -0.23
C ALA A 81 -2.63 -20.65 -1.30
N TYR A 82 -1.53 -19.96 -1.02
CA TYR A 82 -0.96 -18.93 -1.88
C TYR A 82 0.42 -19.35 -2.39
N PRO A 83 0.57 -19.70 -3.67
CA PRO A 83 1.87 -19.98 -4.28
C PRO A 83 2.80 -18.77 -4.27
N GLU A 84 4.10 -19.01 -4.06
CA GLU A 84 5.11 -17.96 -3.96
C GLU A 84 5.15 -17.03 -5.17
N ASN A 85 4.98 -17.54 -6.38
CA ASN A 85 4.98 -16.72 -7.59
C ASN A 85 3.85 -15.69 -7.63
N ILE A 86 2.68 -16.03 -7.06
CA ILE A 86 1.55 -15.09 -6.93
C ILE A 86 1.88 -14.05 -5.86
N MET A 87 2.39 -14.49 -4.70
CA MET A 87 2.75 -13.59 -3.61
C MET A 87 3.91 -12.65 -3.94
N VAL A 88 4.87 -13.07 -4.77
CA VAL A 88 5.96 -12.20 -5.26
C VAL A 88 5.43 -11.08 -6.15
N TRP A 89 4.38 -11.35 -6.94
CA TRP A 89 3.82 -10.32 -7.82
C TRP A 89 2.94 -9.35 -7.04
N HIS A 90 2.11 -9.84 -6.12
CA HIS A 90 1.10 -9.03 -5.44
C HIS A 90 1.55 -8.46 -4.09
N GLU A 91 2.48 -9.13 -3.41
CA GLU A 91 3.00 -8.87 -2.05
C GLU A 91 1.96 -8.77 -0.93
N ILE A 92 0.70 -8.54 -1.24
CA ILE A 92 -0.43 -8.39 -0.33
C ILE A 92 -1.65 -9.05 -1.00
N VAL A 93 -2.35 -9.89 -0.24
CA VAL A 93 -3.68 -10.38 -0.59
C VAL A 93 -4.66 -9.89 0.46
N ASN A 94 -5.72 -9.21 0.02
CA ASN A 94 -6.77 -8.74 0.91
C ASN A 94 -7.97 -9.67 0.81
N GLU A 95 -8.45 -10.08 1.98
CA GLU A 95 -9.49 -11.07 2.17
C GLU A 95 -10.58 -10.57 3.11
N THR A 96 -11.75 -11.18 3.00
CA THR A 96 -12.84 -10.98 3.98
C THR A 96 -13.31 -12.35 4.44
N THR A 97 -13.28 -12.59 5.75
CA THR A 97 -13.78 -13.83 6.34
C THR A 97 -14.79 -13.54 7.44
N GLY A 98 -16.04 -13.96 7.24
CA GLY A 98 -17.17 -13.49 8.04
C GLY A 98 -17.29 -11.97 7.95
N ASP A 99 -17.19 -11.29 9.09
CA ASP A 99 -17.22 -9.83 9.21
C ASP A 99 -15.82 -9.21 9.43
N GLU A 100 -14.74 -10.01 9.36
CA GLU A 100 -13.37 -9.56 9.58
C GLU A 100 -12.64 -9.31 8.25
N LEU A 101 -11.94 -8.17 8.16
CA LEU A 101 -10.97 -7.91 7.11
C LEU A 101 -9.65 -8.57 7.46
N VAL A 102 -9.04 -9.25 6.50
CA VAL A 102 -7.75 -9.93 6.66
C VAL A 102 -6.81 -9.49 5.56
N SER A 103 -5.54 -9.25 5.87
CA SER A 103 -4.50 -8.96 4.90
C SER A 103 -3.35 -9.92 5.09
N ILE A 104 -2.96 -10.62 4.03
CA ILE A 104 -1.85 -11.56 4.01
C ILE A 104 -0.71 -10.89 3.25
N THR A 105 0.37 -10.55 3.94
CA THR A 105 1.52 -9.87 3.33
C THR A 105 2.69 -10.82 3.16
N TYR A 106 3.50 -10.54 2.14
CA TYR A 106 4.67 -11.31 1.78
C TYR A 106 5.85 -10.38 1.47
N CYS A 107 7.00 -10.67 2.08
CA CYS A 107 8.24 -9.99 1.74
C CYS A 107 9.09 -10.86 0.79
N PRO A 108 9.36 -10.43 -0.46
CA PRO A 108 10.16 -11.23 -1.39
C PRO A 108 11.62 -11.37 -0.98
N LEU A 109 12.13 -10.51 -0.10
CA LEU A 109 13.53 -10.54 0.36
C LEU A 109 13.77 -11.58 1.44
N THR A 110 12.82 -11.75 2.36
CA THR A 110 12.94 -12.67 3.49
C THR A 110 12.07 -13.92 3.36
N ARG A 111 11.24 -13.98 2.31
CA ARG A 111 10.25 -15.04 2.05
C ARG A 111 9.33 -15.27 3.25
N THR A 112 9.03 -14.20 3.99
CA THR A 112 8.21 -14.25 5.20
C THR A 112 6.78 -13.85 4.85
N VAL A 113 5.82 -14.59 5.40
CA VAL A 113 4.39 -14.27 5.33
C VAL A 113 3.89 -13.84 6.70
N ILE A 114 3.10 -12.77 6.73
CA ILE A 114 2.45 -12.26 7.95
C ILE A 114 0.98 -11.99 7.65
N GLY A 115 0.10 -12.48 8.53
CA GLY A 115 -1.32 -12.17 8.48
C GLY A 115 -1.66 -11.03 9.43
N TYR A 116 -2.50 -10.10 8.98
CA TYR A 116 -3.07 -9.02 9.76
C TYR A 116 -4.59 -9.12 9.77
N ARG A 117 -5.19 -8.84 10.92
CA ARG A 117 -6.63 -8.59 11.02
C ARG A 117 -6.89 -7.10 11.06
N GLY A 118 -7.78 -6.62 10.18
CA GLY A 118 -8.32 -5.28 10.22
C GLY A 118 -9.37 -5.12 11.32
N TYR A 119 -9.39 -3.96 11.97
CA TYR A 119 -10.46 -3.55 12.86
C TYR A 119 -11.27 -2.46 12.15
N ASN A 120 -12.58 -2.62 12.15
CA ASN A 120 -13.54 -1.63 11.64
C ASN A 120 -14.09 -0.78 12.79
#